data_AF-A0A8J5U213-F1
#
_entry.id   AF-A0A8J5U213-F1
#
_cell.length_a   1.000
_cell.length_b   1.000
_cell.length_c   1.000
_cell.angle_alpha   90.00
_cell.angle_beta   90.00
_cell.angle_gamma   90.00
#
_symmetry.space_group_name_H-M   'P 1'
#
loop_
_entity.id
_entity.type
_entity.pdbx_description
1 polymer ?
#
loop_
_entity_poly.entity_id
_entity_poly.type
_entity_poly.pdbx_seq_one_letter_code
_entity_poly.pdbx_strand_id
1 'polypeptide(L)'
;MLVGPGNDKIDRESEKKMDEKFHFGSVEKFNSLNVFRKVRDCAWASCSDSTYGSCTSSLQGFKCGLVSPNNIAKFGRVMAKPYCQAASAGIDLDIAGQGMVTAYVIQLVLVLFLGLCFKLTTSWIRTFGRMSRSFQKDSVFRDTCQRWQTTLSETRFAKAASSAMLDFQESQALFAATISITAIITLDGGNRAGLANMLTLFSWMFNHRILQGLITAGMYPVLMAHLVMHRAGERRFYTLFFVVLSWILMTVITEFQDFNTDTFEEHLKQVSTVDACGGNPGPMSFCQGIKEKNSYAFF
;
A
#
# COMPACT_ATOMS: atom_id res chain seq x y z
N MET A 1 24.55 1.53 54.78
CA MET A 1 25.60 2.40 54.20
C MET A 1 26.57 1.54 53.42
N LEU A 2 26.59 1.70 52.10
CA LEU A 2 27.70 1.39 51.17
C LEU A 2 27.27 1.97 49.81
N VAL A 3 27.24 3.30 49.71
CA VAL A 3 27.10 4.01 48.43
C VAL A 3 28.52 4.30 47.97
N GLY A 4 29.12 3.33 47.27
CA GLY A 4 30.32 3.60 46.49
C GLY A 4 29.93 4.37 45.22
N PRO A 5 30.74 5.33 44.74
CA PRO A 5 30.44 6.08 43.53
C PRO A 5 30.65 5.15 42.31
N GLY A 6 29.64 4.34 42.02
CA GLY A 6 29.53 3.65 40.76
C GLY A 6 29.28 4.69 39.67
N ASN A 7 30.05 4.62 38.59
CA ASN A 7 30.00 5.53 37.44
C ASN A 7 28.59 5.49 36.82
N ASP A 8 27.69 6.32 37.35
CA ASP A 8 26.27 6.29 37.03
C ASP A 8 26.08 6.86 35.64
N LYS A 9 25.74 5.97 34.69
CA LYS A 9 25.48 6.33 33.29
C LYS A 9 24.02 6.76 33.08
N ILE A 10 23.22 6.87 34.14
CA ILE A 10 21.83 7.30 34.07
C ILE A 10 21.80 8.82 33.97
N ASP A 11 21.22 9.31 32.88
CA ASP A 11 20.88 10.72 32.74
C ASP A 11 19.69 11.05 33.66
N ARG A 12 20.00 11.71 34.78
CA ARG A 12 19.02 12.10 35.81
C ARG A 12 17.98 13.10 35.29
N GLU A 13 18.28 13.87 34.25
CA GLU A 13 17.30 14.76 33.62
C GLU A 13 16.25 13.96 32.84
N SER A 14 16.70 12.99 32.04
CA SER A 14 15.82 12.05 31.32
C SER A 14 14.98 11.19 32.27
N GLU A 15 15.57 10.71 33.38
CA GLU A 15 14.84 9.96 34.41
C GLU A 15 13.71 10.80 35.02
N LYS A 16 14.00 12.04 35.42
CA LYS A 16 12.99 12.94 35.99
C LYS A 16 11.85 13.22 35.00
N LYS A 17 12.16 13.50 33.73
CA LYS A 17 11.14 13.72 32.68
C LYS A 17 10.24 12.50 32.49
N MET A 18 10.82 11.30 32.53
CA MET A 18 10.05 10.07 32.37
C MET A 18 9.22 9.77 33.63
N ASP A 19 9.74 10.07 34.82
CA ASP A 19 9.00 9.90 36.08
C ASP A 19 7.81 10.86 36.18
N GLU A 20 7.97 12.10 35.73
CA GLU A 20 6.85 13.05 35.63
C GLU A 20 5.71 12.53 34.75
N LYS A 21 6.03 11.71 33.73
CA LYS A 21 5.06 11.14 32.80
C LYS A 21 4.44 9.82 33.26
N PHE A 22 5.22 8.94 33.90
CA PHE A 22 4.81 7.56 34.20
C PHE A 22 4.77 7.24 35.70
N HIS A 23 5.18 8.16 36.56
CA HIS A 23 5.17 8.06 38.03
C HIS A 23 5.83 6.77 38.56
N PHE A 24 7.02 6.44 38.05
CA PHE A 24 7.73 5.21 38.38
C PHE A 24 8.79 5.36 39.50
N GLY A 25 9.06 6.58 39.95
CA GLY A 25 10.10 6.95 40.90
C GLY A 25 11.48 6.98 40.24
N SER A 26 12.31 5.98 40.54
CA SER A 26 13.67 5.87 40.00
C SER A 26 13.85 4.63 39.13
N VAL A 27 14.83 4.65 38.23
CA VAL A 27 15.18 3.54 37.33
C VAL A 27 15.57 2.30 38.13
N GLU A 28 16.22 2.48 39.28
CA GLU A 28 16.57 1.37 40.18
C GLU A 28 15.33 0.76 40.84
N LYS A 29 14.36 1.59 41.27
CA LYS A 29 13.07 1.12 41.78
C LYS A 29 12.31 0.38 40.70
N PHE A 30 12.27 0.90 39.48
CA PHE A 30 11.66 0.25 38.32
C PHE A 30 12.28 -1.12 38.01
N ASN A 31 13.60 -1.24 38.13
CA ASN A 31 14.31 -2.52 37.99
C ASN A 31 13.94 -3.52 39.10
N SER A 32 13.85 -3.06 40.36
CA SER A 32 13.47 -3.92 41.50
C SER A 32 12.07 -4.54 41.37
N LEU A 33 11.17 -3.85 40.66
CA LEU A 33 9.83 -4.33 40.31
C LEU A 33 9.82 -5.32 39.11
N ASN A 34 10.99 -5.74 38.64
CA ASN A 34 11.18 -6.64 37.50
C ASN A 34 10.55 -6.12 36.19
N VAL A 35 10.34 -4.80 36.05
CA VAL A 35 9.67 -4.26 34.85
C VAL A 35 10.53 -4.46 33.60
N PHE A 36 11.85 -4.25 33.70
CA PHE A 36 12.76 -4.51 32.58
C PHE A 36 12.76 -5.96 32.12
N ARG A 37 12.61 -6.90 33.06
CA ARG A 37 12.43 -8.31 32.75
C ARG A 37 11.12 -8.53 31.98
N LYS A 38 9.99 -7.98 32.46
CA LYS A 38 8.69 -8.08 31.77
C LYS A 38 8.72 -7.48 30.36
N VAL A 39 9.32 -6.30 30.20
CA VAL A 39 9.46 -5.64 28.88
C VAL A 39 10.29 -6.49 27.93
N ARG A 40 11.41 -7.06 28.41
CA ARG A 40 12.22 -7.99 27.61
C ARG A 40 11.44 -9.24 27.22
N ASP A 41 10.75 -9.86 28.17
CA ASP A 41 10.00 -11.10 27.94
C ASP A 41 8.86 -10.87 26.92
N CYS A 42 8.16 -9.74 27.04
CA CYS A 42 7.18 -9.27 26.07
C CYS A 42 7.78 -9.02 24.67
N ALA A 43 8.92 -8.32 24.59
CA ALA A 43 9.60 -8.08 23.31
C ALA A 43 10.08 -9.39 22.66
N TRP A 44 10.58 -10.34 23.45
CA TRP A 44 11.00 -11.63 22.93
C TRP A 44 9.82 -12.45 22.42
N ALA A 45 8.73 -12.53 23.21
CA ALA A 45 7.52 -13.22 22.79
C ALA A 45 6.95 -12.63 21.50
N SER A 46 6.85 -11.31 21.43
CA SER A 46 6.33 -10.57 20.28
C SER A 46 7.14 -10.81 18.99
N CYS A 47 8.47 -10.91 19.04
CA CYS A 47 9.27 -11.20 17.84
C CYS A 47 9.45 -12.69 17.53
N SER A 48 9.18 -13.55 18.50
CA SER A 48 9.30 -15.01 18.33
C SER A 48 8.12 -15.63 17.61
N ASP A 49 6.98 -14.95 17.66
CA ASP A 49 5.82 -15.30 16.85
C ASP A 49 6.07 -14.85 15.40
N SER A 50 6.07 -15.84 14.50
CA SER A 50 6.33 -15.67 13.07
C SER A 50 5.37 -14.70 12.38
N THR A 51 4.21 -14.47 12.99
CA THR A 51 3.17 -13.57 12.48
C THR A 51 3.65 -12.12 12.44
N TYR A 52 4.46 -11.72 13.42
CA TYR A 52 4.98 -10.36 13.54
C TYR A 52 6.34 -10.15 12.86
N GLY A 53 7.04 -11.24 12.53
CA GLY A 53 8.34 -11.21 11.88
C GLY A 53 9.33 -12.17 12.53
N SER A 54 10.54 -11.69 12.78
CA SER A 54 11.59 -12.50 13.39
C SER A 54 12.38 -11.71 14.44
N CYS A 55 12.92 -12.39 15.44
CA CYS A 55 13.82 -11.74 16.39
C CYS A 55 15.16 -11.41 15.74
N THR A 56 15.55 -10.13 15.78
CA THR A 56 16.88 -9.69 15.36
C THR A 56 17.99 -10.37 16.19
N SER A 57 19.12 -10.70 15.56
CA SER A 57 20.30 -11.26 16.25
C SER A 57 20.83 -10.35 17.36
N SER A 58 20.62 -9.04 17.24
CA SER A 58 20.99 -8.05 18.25
C SER A 58 20.22 -8.21 19.57
N LEU A 59 19.03 -8.84 19.53
CA LEU A 59 18.22 -9.13 20.71
C LEU A 59 18.67 -10.42 21.42
N GLN A 60 19.39 -11.32 20.75
CA GLN A 60 19.83 -12.60 21.35
C GLN A 60 20.70 -12.39 22.60
N GLY A 61 21.54 -11.35 22.60
CA GLY A 61 22.36 -10.99 23.77
C GLY A 61 21.54 -10.62 25.01
N PHE A 62 20.25 -10.33 24.84
CA PHE A 62 19.30 -10.04 25.91
C PHE A 62 18.37 -11.21 26.21
N LYS A 63 18.38 -12.31 25.45
CA LYS A 63 17.53 -13.50 25.69
C LYS A 63 17.73 -14.09 27.08
N CYS A 64 18.99 -14.31 27.44
CA CYS A 64 19.39 -14.85 28.75
C CYS A 64 19.97 -13.77 29.69
N GLY A 65 20.38 -12.62 29.15
CA GLY A 65 20.90 -11.50 29.94
C GLY A 65 19.78 -10.73 30.66
N LEU A 66 20.03 -10.30 31.90
CA LEU A 66 19.13 -9.34 32.57
C LEU A 66 19.29 -7.97 31.92
N VAL A 67 18.17 -7.35 31.56
CA VAL A 67 18.13 -5.91 31.31
C VAL A 67 18.19 -5.21 32.67
N SER A 68 19.14 -4.31 32.83
CA SER A 68 19.44 -3.59 34.06
C SER A 68 19.78 -2.13 33.76
N PRO A 69 19.82 -1.25 34.78
CA PRO A 69 20.12 0.17 34.56
C PRO A 69 21.45 0.39 33.79
N ASN A 70 22.43 -0.51 33.95
CA ASN A 70 23.74 -0.41 33.30
C ASN A 70 23.73 -0.74 31.80
N ASN A 71 22.73 -1.48 31.31
CA ASN A 71 22.65 -1.92 29.91
C ASN A 71 21.35 -1.50 29.19
N ILE A 72 20.45 -0.80 29.87
CA ILE A 72 19.18 -0.31 29.32
C ILE A 72 19.37 0.54 28.06
N ALA A 73 20.41 1.37 28.01
CA ALA A 73 20.73 2.17 26.84
C ALA A 73 21.05 1.30 25.61
N LYS A 74 21.74 0.16 25.82
CA LYS A 74 22.04 -0.80 24.75
C LYS A 74 20.76 -1.52 24.32
N PHE A 75 19.91 -1.93 25.26
CA PHE A 75 18.62 -2.54 24.97
C PHE A 75 17.71 -1.58 24.18
N GLY A 76 17.60 -0.32 24.62
CA GLY A 76 16.83 0.72 23.94
C GLY A 76 17.29 0.97 22.50
N ARG A 77 18.60 0.97 22.23
CA ARG A 77 19.13 1.07 20.85
C ARG A 77 18.73 -0.12 19.98
N VAL A 78 18.65 -1.32 20.55
CA VAL A 78 18.18 -2.51 19.82
C VAL A 78 16.69 -2.39 19.52
N MET A 79 15.88 -1.98 20.50
CA MET A 79 14.44 -1.80 20.32
C MET A 79 14.11 -0.67 19.31
N ALA A 80 14.90 0.41 19.28
CA ALA A 80 14.63 1.56 18.44
C ALA A 80 14.83 1.32 16.93
N LYS A 81 15.72 0.39 16.54
CA LYS A 81 16.08 0.22 15.12
C LYS A 81 16.11 -1.24 14.67
N PRO A 82 17.08 -2.08 15.08
CA PRO A 82 17.18 -3.45 14.55
C PRO A 82 15.99 -4.33 14.92
N TYR A 83 15.28 -4.04 16.01
CA TYR A 83 14.05 -4.74 16.37
C TYR A 83 12.95 -4.55 15.30
N CYS A 84 12.61 -3.31 14.97
CA CYS A 84 11.59 -3.02 13.96
C CYS A 84 12.03 -3.29 12.51
N GLN A 85 13.33 -3.39 12.23
CA GLN A 85 13.83 -3.85 10.93
C GLN A 85 13.50 -5.31 10.63
N ALA A 86 13.34 -6.12 11.68
CA ALA A 86 13.02 -7.54 11.56
C ALA A 86 11.50 -7.81 11.61
N ALA A 87 10.68 -6.76 11.71
CA ALA A 87 9.23 -6.85 11.66
C ALA A 87 8.77 -7.19 10.23
N SER A 88 7.75 -8.04 10.14
CA SER A 88 7.14 -8.43 8.88
C SER A 88 6.19 -7.33 8.38
N ALA A 89 6.21 -7.10 7.06
CA ALA A 89 5.25 -6.25 6.39
C ALA A 89 3.84 -6.87 6.33
N GLY A 90 3.67 -8.15 6.71
CA GLY A 90 2.36 -8.82 6.80
C GLY A 90 1.46 -8.53 5.60
N ILE A 91 1.75 -9.13 4.44
CA ILE A 91 0.99 -8.88 3.22
C ILE A 91 -0.37 -9.57 3.32
N ASP A 92 -1.45 -8.79 3.16
CA ASP A 92 -2.78 -9.34 3.05
C ASP A 92 -2.99 -9.84 1.61
N LEU A 93 -3.21 -11.15 1.47
CA LEU A 93 -3.41 -11.80 0.19
C LEU A 93 -4.74 -11.42 -0.48
N ASP A 94 -5.70 -10.85 0.24
CA ASP A 94 -6.93 -10.36 -0.36
C ASP A 94 -6.73 -9.00 -1.03
N ILE A 95 -5.77 -8.21 -0.54
CA ILE A 95 -5.44 -6.87 -1.07
C ILE A 95 -4.33 -6.95 -2.12
N ALA A 96 -3.24 -7.61 -1.80
CA ALA A 96 -2.04 -7.73 -2.61
C ALA A 96 -1.85 -9.15 -3.18
N GLY A 97 -2.94 -9.91 -3.27
CA GLY A 97 -2.94 -11.27 -3.78
C GLY A 97 -2.41 -11.37 -5.20
N GLN A 98 -1.82 -12.52 -5.49
CA GLN A 98 -1.36 -12.88 -6.83
C GLN A 98 -2.50 -12.78 -7.86
N GLY A 99 -3.75 -13.03 -7.46
CA GLY A 99 -4.94 -12.87 -8.30
C GLY A 99 -5.19 -11.43 -8.75
N MET A 100 -5.13 -10.46 -7.84
CA MET A 100 -5.31 -9.03 -8.15
C MET A 100 -4.24 -8.53 -9.12
N VAL A 101 -2.97 -8.84 -8.85
CA VAL A 101 -1.86 -8.49 -9.75
C VAL A 101 -2.06 -9.08 -11.14
N THR A 102 -2.42 -10.36 -11.22
CA THR A 102 -2.65 -11.05 -12.49
C THR A 102 -3.81 -10.41 -13.28
N ALA A 103 -4.89 -10.04 -12.60
CA ALA A 103 -6.03 -9.37 -13.22
C ALA A 103 -5.63 -8.03 -13.87
N TYR A 104 -4.85 -7.19 -13.19
CA TYR A 104 -4.38 -5.93 -13.76
C TYR A 104 -3.40 -6.12 -14.92
N VAL A 105 -2.53 -7.13 -14.87
CA VAL A 105 -1.63 -7.47 -15.98
C VAL A 105 -2.44 -7.89 -17.21
N ILE A 106 -3.43 -8.78 -17.04
CA ILE A 106 -4.33 -9.19 -18.12
C ILE A 106 -5.08 -7.98 -18.68
N GLN A 107 -5.58 -7.11 -17.80
CA GLN A 107 -6.29 -5.89 -18.21
C GLN A 107 -5.43 -4.98 -19.08
N LEU A 108 -4.17 -4.75 -18.68
CA LEU A 108 -3.24 -3.93 -19.44
C LEU A 108 -2.94 -4.53 -20.82
N VAL A 109 -2.66 -5.84 -20.87
CA VAL A 109 -2.37 -6.55 -22.12
C VAL A 109 -3.56 -6.48 -23.08
N LEU A 110 -4.78 -6.71 -22.58
CA LEU A 110 -6.00 -6.64 -23.37
C LEU A 110 -6.27 -5.22 -23.88
N VAL A 111 -6.08 -4.18 -23.06
CA VAL A 111 -6.29 -2.79 -23.50
C VAL A 111 -5.29 -2.40 -24.60
N LEU A 112 -4.04 -2.87 -24.50
CA LEU A 112 -3.02 -2.62 -25.53
C LEU A 112 -3.35 -3.36 -26.82
N PHE A 113 -3.73 -4.63 -26.73
CA PHE A 113 -4.08 -5.46 -27.88
C PHE A 113 -5.34 -4.95 -28.58
N LEU A 114 -6.45 -4.79 -27.85
CA LEU A 114 -7.70 -4.28 -28.41
C LEU A 114 -7.56 -2.83 -28.89
N GLY A 115 -6.82 -2.00 -28.15
CA GLY A 115 -6.52 -0.63 -28.55
C GLY A 115 -5.72 -0.56 -29.86
N LEU A 116 -4.77 -1.47 -30.06
CA LEU A 116 -4.02 -1.59 -31.31
C LEU A 116 -4.93 -2.04 -32.46
N CYS A 117 -5.70 -3.12 -32.28
CA CYS A 117 -6.65 -3.60 -33.28
C CYS A 117 -7.65 -2.51 -33.67
N PHE A 118 -8.21 -1.81 -32.68
CA PHE A 118 -9.15 -0.71 -32.88
C PHE A 118 -8.50 0.47 -33.62
N LYS A 119 -7.28 0.87 -33.26
CA LYS A 119 -6.57 1.95 -33.96
C LYS A 119 -6.25 1.60 -35.41
N LEU A 120 -5.83 0.36 -35.67
CA LEU A 120 -5.55 -0.14 -37.03
C LEU A 120 -6.81 -0.07 -37.90
N THR A 121 -7.98 -0.40 -37.35
CA THR A 121 -9.23 -0.44 -38.11
C THR A 121 -9.92 0.91 -38.25
N THR A 122 -9.77 1.82 -37.28
CA THR A 122 -10.55 3.08 -37.23
C THR A 122 -9.76 4.37 -37.47
N SER A 123 -8.43 4.38 -37.26
CA SER A 123 -7.69 5.66 -37.16
C SER A 123 -6.27 5.66 -37.74
N TRP A 124 -5.88 4.60 -38.47
CA TRP A 124 -4.50 4.46 -38.93
C TRP A 124 -4.07 5.59 -39.88
N ILE A 125 -4.98 6.12 -40.70
CA ILE A 125 -4.69 7.20 -41.66
C ILE A 125 -4.51 8.56 -41.02
N ARG A 126 -5.20 8.85 -39.92
CA ARG A 126 -5.01 10.13 -39.23
C ARG A 126 -3.65 10.20 -38.52
N THR A 127 -3.11 9.03 -38.16
CA THR A 127 -1.81 8.86 -37.51
C THR A 127 -0.70 8.82 -38.56
N PHE A 128 -0.84 7.98 -39.60
CA PHE A 128 0.09 7.95 -40.73
C PHE A 128 0.04 9.23 -41.56
N GLY A 129 -1.11 9.89 -41.74
CA GLY A 129 -1.23 11.17 -42.45
C GLY A 129 -0.60 12.35 -41.71
N ARG A 130 -0.36 12.24 -40.39
CA ARG A 130 0.49 13.19 -39.64
C ARG A 130 1.98 12.86 -39.78
N MET A 131 2.35 11.58 -39.78
CA MET A 131 3.73 11.13 -39.97
C MET A 131 4.20 11.33 -41.43
N SER A 132 3.29 11.14 -42.39
CA SER A 132 3.46 11.31 -43.84
C SER A 132 3.50 12.78 -44.25
N ARG A 133 2.90 13.71 -43.50
CA ARG A 133 3.13 15.16 -43.72
C ARG A 133 4.61 15.53 -43.65
N SER A 134 5.41 14.75 -42.91
CA SER A 134 6.86 14.94 -42.82
C SER A 134 7.62 14.23 -43.94
N PHE A 135 6.99 13.32 -44.70
CA PHE A 135 7.67 12.44 -45.67
C PHE A 135 7.17 12.53 -47.12
N GLN A 136 5.93 12.95 -47.43
CA GLN A 136 5.49 13.12 -48.83
C GLN A 136 4.20 13.93 -49.00
N LYS A 137 4.16 14.69 -50.11
CA LYS A 137 3.16 15.72 -50.46
C LYS A 137 2.06 15.22 -51.41
N ASP A 138 1.87 13.90 -51.53
CA ASP A 138 0.96 13.32 -52.54
C ASP A 138 -0.46 13.09 -52.02
N SER A 139 -1.40 13.84 -52.59
CA SER A 139 -2.85 13.72 -52.34
C SER A 139 -3.40 12.34 -52.71
N VAL A 140 -2.83 11.69 -53.73
CA VAL A 140 -3.27 10.38 -54.23
C VAL A 140 -3.07 9.28 -53.20
N PHE A 141 -1.94 9.29 -52.48
CA PHE A 141 -1.67 8.29 -51.44
C PHE A 141 -2.64 8.43 -50.27
N ARG A 142 -2.98 9.68 -49.93
CA ARG A 142 -3.96 9.99 -48.89
C ARG A 142 -5.37 9.52 -49.28
N ASP A 143 -5.79 9.70 -50.53
CA ASP A 143 -7.09 9.26 -51.02
C ASP A 143 -7.19 7.72 -51.11
N THR A 144 -6.13 7.05 -51.56
CA THR A 144 -6.06 5.58 -51.59
C THR A 144 -6.07 5.00 -50.18
N CYS A 145 -5.28 5.57 -49.26
CA CYS A 145 -5.38 5.22 -47.86
C CYS A 145 -6.81 5.41 -47.38
N GLN A 146 -7.43 6.58 -47.60
CA GLN A 146 -8.75 6.90 -47.06
C GLN A 146 -9.83 5.90 -47.51
N ARG A 147 -9.78 5.44 -48.76
CA ARG A 147 -10.60 4.33 -49.25
C ARG A 147 -10.33 3.03 -48.51
N TRP A 148 -9.06 2.64 -48.34
CA TRP A 148 -8.70 1.43 -47.62
C TRP A 148 -9.18 1.46 -46.16
N GLN A 149 -9.12 2.59 -45.46
CA GLN A 149 -9.67 2.69 -44.11
C GLN A 149 -11.19 2.62 -44.10
N THR A 150 -11.90 3.25 -45.03
CA THR A 150 -13.37 3.10 -45.10
C THR A 150 -13.75 1.65 -45.31
N THR A 151 -13.08 0.95 -46.23
CA THR A 151 -13.29 -0.48 -46.47
C THR A 151 -12.92 -1.33 -45.25
N LEU A 152 -11.79 -1.05 -44.59
CA LEU A 152 -11.36 -1.76 -43.37
C LEU A 152 -12.34 -1.54 -42.21
N SER A 153 -12.84 -0.32 -42.02
CA SER A 153 -13.80 0.01 -40.96
C SER A 153 -15.15 -0.68 -41.13
N GLU A 154 -15.50 -1.05 -42.37
CA GLU A 154 -16.73 -1.79 -42.69
C GLU A 154 -16.58 -3.30 -42.51
N THR A 155 -15.36 -3.81 -42.35
CA THR A 155 -15.12 -5.24 -42.16
C THR A 155 -15.76 -5.77 -40.87
N ARG A 156 -16.14 -7.06 -40.88
CA ARG A 156 -16.62 -7.75 -39.67
C ARG A 156 -15.61 -7.68 -38.52
N PHE A 157 -14.31 -7.72 -38.84
CA PHE A 157 -13.24 -7.62 -37.86
C PHE A 157 -13.21 -6.24 -37.19
N ALA A 158 -13.32 -5.15 -37.95
CA ALA A 158 -13.35 -3.81 -37.38
C ALA A 158 -14.56 -3.58 -36.46
N LYS A 159 -15.73 -4.05 -36.88
CA LYS A 159 -16.94 -4.00 -36.05
C LYS A 159 -16.79 -4.84 -34.78
N ALA A 160 -16.21 -6.03 -34.87
CA ALA A 160 -15.94 -6.89 -33.73
C ALA A 160 -14.90 -6.28 -32.76
N ALA A 161 -13.81 -5.72 -33.28
CA ALA A 161 -12.79 -5.05 -32.47
C ALA A 161 -13.34 -3.80 -31.76
N SER A 162 -14.20 -3.03 -32.43
CA SER A 162 -14.89 -1.88 -31.82
C SER A 162 -15.85 -2.31 -30.72
N SER A 163 -16.65 -3.36 -30.95
CA SER A 163 -17.55 -3.91 -29.92
C SER A 163 -16.75 -4.43 -28.73
N ALA A 164 -15.73 -5.24 -28.97
CA ALA A 164 -14.88 -5.80 -27.91
C ALA A 164 -14.19 -4.71 -27.09
N MET A 165 -13.73 -3.62 -27.73
CA MET A 165 -13.12 -2.50 -27.03
C MET A 165 -14.13 -1.77 -26.12
N LEU A 166 -15.38 -1.62 -26.57
CA LEU A 166 -16.45 -1.02 -25.79
C LEU A 166 -16.81 -1.89 -24.58
N ASP A 167 -17.08 -3.18 -24.82
CA ASP A 167 -17.44 -4.15 -23.77
C ASP A 167 -16.31 -4.24 -22.73
N PHE A 168 -15.07 -4.19 -23.19
CA PHE A 168 -13.89 -4.21 -22.33
C PHE A 168 -13.76 -2.92 -21.50
N GLN A 169 -13.92 -1.74 -22.10
CA GLN A 169 -13.87 -0.47 -21.35
C GLN A 169 -14.96 -0.41 -20.28
N GLU A 170 -16.18 -0.85 -20.61
CA GLU A 170 -17.29 -0.90 -19.68
C GLU A 170 -16.98 -1.83 -18.50
N SER A 171 -16.49 -3.04 -18.80
CA SER A 171 -16.08 -4.02 -17.79
C SER A 171 -14.95 -3.49 -16.90
N GLN A 172 -13.94 -2.83 -17.47
CA GLN A 172 -12.84 -2.26 -16.69
C GLN A 172 -13.29 -1.11 -15.79
N ALA A 173 -14.14 -0.21 -16.30
CA ALA A 173 -14.62 0.93 -15.52
C ALA A 173 -15.50 0.47 -14.35
N LEU A 174 -16.38 -0.51 -14.57
CA LEU A 174 -17.18 -1.15 -13.53
C LEU A 174 -16.30 -1.88 -12.52
N PHE A 175 -15.33 -2.68 -12.98
CA PHE A 175 -14.38 -3.36 -12.09
C PHE A 175 -13.62 -2.38 -11.20
N ALA A 176 -13.10 -1.29 -11.78
CA ALA A 176 -12.39 -0.25 -11.04
C ALA A 176 -13.30 0.43 -9.99
N ALA A 177 -14.55 0.74 -10.35
CA ALA A 177 -15.52 1.30 -9.41
C ALA A 177 -15.83 0.31 -8.27
N THR A 178 -16.06 -0.97 -8.57
CA THR A 178 -16.34 -2.01 -7.57
C THR A 178 -15.19 -2.17 -6.59
N ILE A 179 -13.95 -2.34 -7.08
CA ILE A 179 -12.77 -2.46 -6.21
C ILE A 179 -12.59 -1.20 -5.35
N SER A 180 -12.84 -0.01 -5.91
CA SER A 180 -12.73 1.24 -5.17
C SER A 180 -13.78 1.35 -4.06
N ILE A 181 -15.04 0.99 -4.33
CA ILE A 181 -16.10 0.96 -3.32
C ILE A 181 -15.79 -0.07 -2.23
N THR A 182 -15.36 -1.28 -2.61
CA THR A 182 -14.95 -2.31 -1.66
C THR A 182 -13.78 -1.83 -0.81
N ALA A 183 -12.77 -1.17 -1.39
CA ALA A 183 -11.65 -0.59 -0.66
C ALA A 183 -12.12 0.44 0.38
N ILE A 184 -13.03 1.33 0.01
CA ILE A 184 -13.60 2.32 0.93
C ILE A 184 -14.34 1.62 2.07
N ILE A 185 -15.25 0.68 1.77
CA ILE A 185 -16.02 -0.04 2.80
C ILE A 185 -15.11 -0.84 3.73
N THR A 186 -14.06 -1.46 3.19
CA THR A 186 -13.14 -2.29 3.97
C THR A 186 -12.24 -1.46 4.89
N LEU A 187 -11.87 -0.24 4.48
CA LEU A 187 -11.01 0.65 5.25
C LEU A 187 -11.78 1.58 6.20
N ASP A 188 -13.00 2.00 5.84
CA ASP A 188 -13.82 2.98 6.58
C ASP A 188 -15.02 2.35 7.30
N GLY A 189 -15.51 1.20 6.83
CA GLY A 189 -16.69 0.57 7.39
C GLY A 189 -16.47 0.09 8.82
N GLY A 190 -17.47 0.30 9.69
CA GLY A 190 -17.47 -0.19 11.08
C GLY A 190 -17.25 -1.70 11.25
N ASN A 191 -17.36 -2.47 10.15
CA ASN A 191 -17.05 -3.89 10.10
C ASN A 191 -15.57 -4.24 9.94
N ARG A 192 -14.67 -3.27 9.69
CA ARG A 192 -13.19 -3.39 9.76
C ARG A 192 -12.61 -4.71 9.24
N ALA A 193 -13.24 -5.35 8.27
CA ALA A 193 -12.93 -6.72 7.88
C ALA A 193 -11.52 -6.82 7.30
N GLY A 194 -11.03 -5.75 6.66
CA GLY A 194 -9.64 -5.66 6.18
C GLY A 194 -8.63 -5.33 7.28
N LEU A 195 -9.04 -4.66 8.35
CA LEU A 195 -8.20 -4.45 9.53
C LEU A 195 -8.08 -5.75 10.35
N ALA A 196 -9.09 -6.62 10.35
CA ALA A 196 -9.08 -7.87 11.13
C ALA A 196 -7.88 -8.79 10.84
N ASN A 197 -7.34 -8.75 9.61
CA ASN A 197 -6.14 -9.48 9.22
C ASN A 197 -4.83 -8.70 9.45
N MET A 198 -4.92 -7.42 9.78
CA MET A 198 -3.78 -6.53 9.98
C MET A 198 -3.35 -6.53 11.44
N LEU A 199 -2.30 -7.30 11.71
CA LEU A 199 -1.79 -7.53 13.07
C LEU A 199 -0.70 -6.54 13.48
N THR A 200 -0.25 -5.69 12.54
CA THR A 200 0.77 -4.67 12.77
C THR A 200 0.46 -3.37 12.04
N LEU A 201 0.97 -2.27 12.58
CA LEU A 201 0.94 -0.96 11.93
C LEU A 201 1.69 -0.96 10.60
N PHE A 202 2.83 -1.65 10.52
CA PHE A 202 3.58 -1.80 9.27
C PHE A 202 2.75 -2.53 8.20
N SER A 203 2.03 -3.60 8.59
CA SER A 203 1.13 -4.32 7.70
C SER A 203 -0.01 -3.45 7.20
N TRP A 204 -0.66 -2.69 8.07
CA TRP A 204 -1.70 -1.74 7.66
C TRP A 204 -1.17 -0.72 6.64
N MET A 205 -0.06 -0.05 6.94
CA MET A 205 0.52 0.96 6.03
C MET A 205 0.97 0.35 4.70
N PHE A 206 1.56 -0.83 4.72
CA PHE A 206 2.06 -1.49 3.53
C PHE A 206 0.92 -1.94 2.61
N ASN A 207 -0.10 -2.60 3.16
CA ASN A 207 -1.26 -3.04 2.38
C ASN A 207 -2.07 -1.86 1.85
N HIS A 208 -2.27 -0.81 2.65
CA HIS A 208 -2.93 0.41 2.20
C HIS A 208 -2.21 1.06 1.02
N ARG A 209 -0.86 1.15 1.07
CA ARG A 209 -0.06 1.68 -0.04
C ARG A 209 -0.10 0.79 -1.28
N ILE A 210 -0.07 -0.53 -1.14
CA ILE A 210 -0.22 -1.44 -2.28
C ILE A 210 -1.60 -1.27 -2.92
N LEU A 211 -2.67 -1.20 -2.12
CA LEU A 211 -4.02 -1.00 -2.61
C LEU A 211 -4.14 0.30 -3.40
N GLN A 212 -3.63 1.40 -2.86
CA GLN A 212 -3.56 2.68 -3.59
C GLN A 212 -2.80 2.55 -4.90
N GLY A 213 -1.62 1.91 -4.89
CA GLY A 213 -0.82 1.68 -6.08
C GLY A 213 -1.56 0.85 -7.15
N LEU A 214 -2.27 -0.21 -6.74
CA LEU A 214 -3.04 -1.08 -7.62
C LEU A 214 -4.23 -0.35 -8.25
N ILE A 215 -4.99 0.41 -7.45
CA ILE A 215 -6.12 1.20 -7.97
C ILE A 215 -5.59 2.25 -8.95
N THR A 216 -4.52 2.97 -8.60
CA THR A 216 -3.87 3.93 -9.51
C THR A 216 -3.46 3.26 -10.83
N ALA A 217 -2.79 2.11 -10.76
CA ALA A 217 -2.33 1.36 -11.92
C ALA A 217 -3.50 0.90 -12.81
N GLY A 218 -4.61 0.47 -12.21
CA GLY A 218 -5.83 0.06 -12.89
C GLY A 218 -6.57 1.20 -13.60
N MET A 219 -6.40 2.44 -13.12
CA MET A 219 -7.05 3.61 -13.72
C MET A 219 -6.40 4.06 -15.04
N TYR A 220 -5.10 3.82 -15.25
CA TYR A 220 -4.42 4.21 -16.49
C TYR A 220 -4.96 3.47 -17.73
N PRO A 221 -5.15 2.13 -17.73
CA PRO A 221 -5.80 1.42 -18.83
C PRO A 221 -7.20 1.94 -19.14
N VAL A 222 -8.01 2.21 -18.11
CA VAL A 222 -9.37 2.75 -18.25
C VAL A 222 -9.35 4.10 -18.96
N LEU A 223 -8.49 5.02 -18.52
CA LEU A 223 -8.32 6.33 -19.16
C LEU A 223 -7.79 6.19 -20.59
N MET A 224 -6.82 5.31 -20.81
CA MET A 224 -6.25 5.08 -22.14
C MET A 224 -7.30 4.54 -23.12
N ALA A 225 -8.10 3.56 -22.70
CA ALA A 225 -9.22 3.02 -23.47
C ALA A 225 -10.22 4.12 -23.84
N HIS A 226 -10.59 4.95 -22.84
CA HIS A 226 -11.51 6.06 -23.06
C HIS A 226 -10.96 7.08 -24.06
N LEU A 227 -9.69 7.49 -23.94
CA LEU A 227 -9.04 8.43 -24.86
C LEU A 227 -8.95 7.89 -26.29
N VAL A 228 -8.65 6.59 -26.44
CA VAL A 228 -8.59 5.92 -27.75
C VAL A 228 -9.96 5.97 -28.44
N MET A 229 -11.04 5.64 -27.71
CA MET A 229 -12.39 5.66 -28.27
C MET A 229 -12.92 7.07 -28.52
N HIS A 230 -12.69 8.00 -27.59
CA HIS A 230 -13.05 9.40 -27.76
C HIS A 230 -12.41 10.01 -29.01
N ARG A 231 -11.15 9.65 -29.32
CA ARG A 231 -10.44 10.10 -30.52
C ARG A 231 -10.98 9.48 -31.80
N ALA A 232 -11.55 8.28 -31.74
CA ALA A 232 -12.16 7.60 -32.88
C ALA A 232 -13.58 8.10 -33.18
N GLY A 233 -14.17 8.94 -32.31
CA GLY A 233 -15.50 9.52 -32.50
C GLY A 233 -16.62 8.75 -31.81
N GLU A 234 -16.31 7.61 -31.19
CA GLU A 234 -17.24 6.83 -30.36
C GLU A 234 -17.36 7.50 -28.98
N ARG A 235 -18.24 8.49 -28.88
CA ARG A 235 -18.50 9.27 -27.67
C ARG A 235 -19.75 8.78 -26.98
N ARG A 236 -19.60 7.99 -25.92
CA ARG A 236 -20.71 7.54 -25.07
C ARG A 236 -20.63 8.23 -23.71
N PHE A 237 -21.73 8.87 -23.32
CA PHE A 237 -21.78 9.67 -22.08
C PHE A 237 -21.70 8.78 -20.83
N TYR A 238 -22.32 7.60 -20.85
CA TYR A 238 -22.31 6.70 -19.68
C TYR A 238 -20.91 6.15 -19.39
N THR A 239 -20.08 5.87 -20.41
CA THR A 239 -18.71 5.40 -20.17
C THR A 239 -17.83 6.51 -19.61
N LEU A 240 -18.06 7.76 -20.02
CA LEU A 240 -17.43 8.94 -19.38
C LEU A 240 -17.86 9.06 -17.91
N PHE A 241 -19.14 8.87 -17.60
CA PHE A 241 -19.65 8.88 -16.23
C PHE A 241 -18.91 7.87 -15.34
N PHE A 242 -18.75 6.61 -15.78
CA PHE A 242 -18.03 5.61 -15.01
C PHE A 242 -16.54 5.93 -14.87
N VAL A 243 -15.89 6.47 -15.90
CA VAL A 243 -14.50 6.92 -15.80
C VAL A 243 -14.39 8.02 -14.75
N VAL A 244 -15.23 9.06 -14.82
CA VAL A 244 -15.23 10.16 -13.85
C VAL A 244 -15.52 9.66 -12.44
N LEU A 245 -16.51 8.76 -12.28
CA LEU A 245 -16.82 8.15 -10.99
C LEU A 245 -15.61 7.41 -10.41
N SER A 246 -14.93 6.57 -11.20
CA SER A 246 -13.74 5.85 -10.75
C SER A 246 -12.59 6.78 -10.41
N TRP A 247 -12.44 7.92 -11.10
CA TRP A 247 -11.49 8.98 -10.74
C TRP A 247 -11.84 9.67 -9.42
N ILE A 248 -13.12 9.99 -9.19
CA ILE A 248 -13.58 10.56 -7.92
C ILE A 248 -13.30 9.58 -6.77
N LEU A 249 -13.66 8.31 -6.95
CA LEU A 249 -13.42 7.26 -5.94
C LEU A 249 -11.92 7.09 -5.67
N MET A 250 -11.07 7.20 -6.69
CA MET A 250 -9.63 7.18 -6.52
C MET A 250 -9.14 8.37 -5.68
N THR A 251 -9.59 9.59 -5.97
CA THR A 251 -9.26 10.79 -5.17
C THR A 251 -9.71 10.61 -3.72
N VAL A 252 -10.90 10.07 -3.50
CA VAL A 252 -11.40 9.75 -2.16
C VAL A 252 -10.44 8.79 -1.46
N ILE A 253 -10.04 7.68 -2.08
CA ILE A 253 -9.13 6.69 -1.47
C ILE A 253 -7.74 7.27 -1.19
N THR A 254 -7.26 8.23 -1.98
CA THR A 254 -5.97 8.90 -1.73
C THR A 254 -6.03 9.96 -0.63
N GLU A 255 -7.15 10.66 -0.51
CA GLU A 255 -7.38 11.70 0.50
C GLU A 255 -7.81 11.11 1.85
N PHE A 256 -8.44 9.93 1.85
CA PHE A 256 -8.73 9.16 3.06
C PHE A 256 -7.42 8.58 3.65
N GLN A 257 -6.66 9.47 4.28
CA GLN A 257 -5.49 9.18 5.11
C GLN A 257 -5.75 9.39 6.60
N ASP A 258 -6.98 9.68 7.02
CA ASP A 258 -7.33 9.89 8.42
C ASP A 258 -7.19 8.58 9.21
N PHE A 259 -5.94 8.31 9.60
CA PHE A 259 -5.56 7.23 10.48
C PHE A 259 -5.95 7.62 11.91
N ASN A 260 -7.10 7.14 12.37
CA ASN A 260 -7.49 7.31 13.77
C ASN A 260 -6.65 6.38 14.64
N THR A 261 -5.65 6.96 15.32
CA THR A 261 -4.68 6.25 16.16
C THR A 261 -5.34 5.45 17.26
N ASP A 262 -6.33 6.02 17.93
CA ASP A 262 -6.98 5.43 19.10
C ASP A 262 -7.80 4.22 18.69
N THR A 263 -8.50 4.38 17.59
CA THR A 263 -9.32 3.35 16.96
C THR A 263 -8.50 2.15 16.50
N PHE A 264 -7.31 2.40 15.94
CA PHE A 264 -6.39 1.36 15.53
C PHE A 264 -5.71 0.69 16.73
N GLU A 265 -5.38 1.44 17.78
CA GLU A 265 -4.83 0.88 19.02
C GLU A 265 -5.83 -0.08 19.69
N GLU A 266 -7.12 0.29 19.75
CA GLU A 266 -8.18 -0.60 20.22
C GLU A 266 -8.28 -1.88 19.39
N HIS A 267 -8.15 -1.74 18.08
CA HIS A 267 -8.15 -2.89 17.17
C HIS A 267 -6.97 -3.83 17.47
N LEU A 268 -5.74 -3.29 17.58
CA LEU A 268 -4.56 -4.09 17.93
C LEU A 268 -4.73 -4.79 19.28
N LYS A 269 -5.34 -4.13 20.27
CA LYS A 269 -5.64 -4.74 21.59
C LYS A 269 -6.60 -5.92 21.50
N GLN A 270 -7.39 -6.04 20.44
CA GLN A 270 -8.26 -7.20 20.22
C GLN A 270 -7.56 -8.30 19.43
N VAL A 271 -6.80 -7.95 18.39
CA VAL A 271 -6.29 -8.95 17.43
C VAL A 271 -4.83 -9.35 17.63
N SER A 272 -4.05 -8.60 18.39
CA SER A 272 -2.59 -8.80 18.49
C SER A 272 -2.05 -8.94 19.90
N THR A 273 -2.86 -9.51 20.80
CA THR A 273 -2.48 -9.68 22.21
C THR A 273 -1.38 -10.71 22.37
N VAL A 274 -0.44 -10.40 23.28
CA VAL A 274 0.64 -11.31 23.64
C VAL A 274 0.59 -11.54 25.15
N ASP A 275 0.51 -12.80 25.58
CA ASP A 275 0.38 -13.17 27.00
C ASP A 275 1.53 -12.62 27.86
N ALA A 276 2.76 -12.70 27.34
CA ALA A 276 3.95 -12.14 28.01
C ALA A 276 3.91 -10.61 28.17
N CYS A 277 3.07 -9.93 27.38
CA CYS A 277 2.81 -8.49 27.46
C CYS A 277 1.58 -8.16 28.34
N GLY A 278 1.03 -9.14 29.07
CA GLY A 278 -0.13 -8.97 29.93
C GLY A 278 -1.44 -8.80 29.15
N GLY A 279 -1.59 -9.50 28.02
CA GLY A 279 -2.77 -9.40 27.17
C GLY A 279 -2.83 -8.11 26.35
N ASN A 280 -1.71 -7.39 26.22
CA ASN A 280 -1.60 -6.20 25.38
C ASN A 280 -0.85 -6.51 24.08
N PRO A 281 -0.95 -5.65 23.06
CA PRO A 281 -0.17 -5.78 21.84
C PRO A 281 1.33 -5.76 22.11
N GLY A 282 2.04 -6.67 21.45
CA GLY A 282 3.50 -6.72 21.52
C GLY A 282 4.16 -5.51 20.84
N PRO A 283 5.39 -5.14 21.20
CA PRO A 283 6.06 -3.98 20.61
C PRO A 283 6.32 -4.12 19.10
N MET A 284 6.31 -5.33 18.51
CA MET A 284 6.40 -5.45 17.04
C MET A 284 5.15 -4.92 16.33
N SER A 285 3.97 -4.98 16.95
CA SER A 285 2.73 -4.48 16.34
C SER A 285 2.75 -2.98 16.06
N PHE A 286 3.58 -2.23 16.79
CA PHE A 286 3.74 -0.78 16.61
C PHE A 286 4.92 -0.40 15.73
N CYS A 287 5.69 -1.36 15.22
CA CYS A 287 6.74 -1.07 14.27
C CYS A 287 6.13 -0.51 12.98
N GLN A 288 6.68 0.60 12.49
CA GLN A 288 6.19 1.30 11.30
C GLN A 288 6.89 0.83 10.00
N GLY A 289 7.92 -0.01 10.09
CA GLY A 289 8.80 -0.32 8.97
C GLY A 289 9.62 0.92 8.54
N ILE A 290 10.88 0.71 8.18
CA ILE A 290 11.77 1.83 7.91
C ILE A 290 11.47 2.46 6.54
N LYS A 291 10.99 3.71 6.56
CA LYS A 291 11.73 4.89 6.09
C LYS A 291 11.06 6.20 6.56
N GLU A 292 11.60 6.76 7.63
CA GLU A 292 11.79 8.20 7.72
C GLU A 292 12.90 8.54 6.70
N LYS A 293 12.51 8.89 5.48
CA LYS A 293 13.35 9.69 4.59
C LYS A 293 12.71 11.06 4.55
N ASN A 294 13.34 12.03 5.20
CA ASN A 294 13.11 13.44 4.92
C ASN A 294 13.15 13.63 3.39
N SER A 295 12.06 14.12 2.82
CA SER A 295 11.80 14.21 1.37
C SER A 295 11.31 12.90 0.72
N TYR A 296 9.98 12.77 0.67
CA TYR A 296 9.32 12.03 -0.40
C TYR A 296 9.31 12.94 -1.63
N ALA A 297 10.34 12.81 -2.46
CA ALA A 297 10.30 13.27 -3.83
C ALA A 297 10.07 12.05 -4.73
N PHE A 298 9.05 12.19 -5.59
CA PHE A 298 8.74 11.42 -6.82
C PHE A 298 8.09 10.03 -6.66
N PHE A 299 7.21 9.56 -7.55
CA PHE A 299 6.83 9.93 -8.94
C PHE A 299 5.31 9.83 -9.12
#